data_AF-A0A958RE67-F1
#
_entry.id   AF-A0A958RE67-F1
#
_cell.length_a   1.000
_cell.length_b   1.000
_cell.length_c   1.000
_cell.angle_alpha   90.00
_cell.angle_beta   90.00
_cell.angle_gamma   90.00
#
_symmetry.space_group_name_H-M   'P 1'
#
loop_
_entity.id
_entity.type
_entity.pdbx_description
1 polymer ?
#
loop_
_entity_poly.entity_id
_entity_poly.type
_entity_poly.pdbx_seq_one_letter_code
_entity_poly.pdbx_strand_id
1 'polypeptide(L)'
;MQVYFEEPQIEQPRMVQAPATAKPLKEKPKDKAHFLSSQTQRVELETWQQQQRQAQLTADLGSQGQQNAPSDKQQEDRGQQAQNDFGDFQVDDGRRPLLLPGFSSTSSPPKIPQYIQEKMPPGVRLGNVTALNTDQHQYYSFNQRLLTRFIPLWGASVSRVLYQWLQDNDFPPVSKSWVTNVEVIMDDKGEILDVKPFRLSGFWDIDEAPIKAFKSVKHVPNPPKGMIDENGYIHLQFQTEVYWVPQPGIRFQGNRSRQRSN
;
A
#
# COMPACT_ATOMS: atom_id res chain seq x y z
N MET A 1 -13.29 -5.03 71.71
CA MET A 1 -12.24 -5.45 70.76
C MET A 1 -11.51 -4.21 70.31
N GLN A 2 -10.30 -3.97 70.81
CA GLN A 2 -9.45 -2.85 70.39
C GLN A 2 -8.68 -3.27 69.15
N VAL A 3 -8.81 -2.49 68.08
CA VAL A 3 -8.14 -2.72 66.80
C VAL A 3 -6.93 -1.78 66.79
N TYR A 4 -5.73 -2.35 66.84
CA TYR A 4 -4.47 -1.61 66.69
C TYR A 4 -4.16 -1.46 65.20
N PHE A 5 -3.93 -0.23 64.77
CA PHE A 5 -3.39 0.07 63.44
C PHE A 5 -1.85 0.11 63.56
N GLU A 6 -1.16 -0.78 62.84
CA GLU A 6 0.29 -0.72 62.62
C GLU A 6 0.59 0.27 61.50
N GLU A 7 1.47 1.24 61.76
CA GLU A 7 2.01 2.16 60.75
C GLU A 7 3.09 1.47 59.90
N PRO A 8 3.12 1.70 58.58
CA PRO A 8 4.16 1.16 57.72
C PRO A 8 5.47 1.95 57.85
N GLN A 9 6.56 1.23 58.12
CA GLN A 9 7.93 1.74 58.11
C GLN A 9 8.36 2.06 56.67
N ILE A 10 8.78 3.31 56.44
CA ILE A 10 9.32 3.77 55.15
C ILE A 10 10.82 3.44 55.11
N GLU A 11 11.22 2.48 54.28
CA GLU A 11 12.63 2.19 54.00
C GLU A 11 13.26 3.33 53.18
N GLN A 12 14.38 3.85 53.66
CA GLN A 12 15.18 4.83 52.92
C GLN A 12 16.02 4.17 51.83
N PRO A 13 16.18 4.80 50.65
CA PRO A 13 16.99 4.24 49.57
C PRO A 13 18.49 4.27 49.92
N ARG A 14 19.13 3.10 49.88
CA ARG A 14 20.60 2.93 49.94
C ARG A 14 21.24 3.60 48.72
N MET A 15 22.11 4.58 48.96
CA MET A 15 23.05 5.08 47.97
C MET A 15 24.09 4.00 47.62
N VAL A 16 24.10 3.55 46.36
CA VAL A 16 25.18 2.73 45.81
C VAL A 16 26.22 3.66 45.19
N GLN A 17 27.41 3.72 45.80
CA GLN A 17 28.58 4.37 45.21
C GLN A 17 29.14 3.50 44.08
N ALA A 18 29.26 4.06 42.87
CA ALA A 18 29.97 3.43 41.77
C ALA A 18 31.48 3.77 41.85
N PRO A 19 32.39 2.79 41.69
CA PRO A 19 33.82 3.05 41.67
C PRO A 19 34.26 3.68 40.35
N ALA A 20 35.07 4.74 40.48
CA ALA A 20 35.81 5.37 39.40
C ALA A 20 37.01 4.50 38.99
N THR A 21 37.10 4.12 37.71
CA THR A 21 38.34 4.10 36.90
C THR A 21 38.09 3.51 35.51
N ALA A 22 38.19 4.34 34.46
CA ALA A 22 38.57 3.87 33.12
C ALA A 22 39.28 5.00 32.36
N LYS A 23 40.47 4.68 31.84
CA LYS A 23 41.41 5.55 31.12
C LYS A 23 40.88 5.92 29.71
N PRO A 24 41.31 7.05 29.12
CA PRO A 24 40.85 7.48 27.80
C PRO A 24 41.51 6.68 26.67
N LEU A 25 40.71 5.96 25.86
CA LEU A 25 41.15 5.49 24.55
C LEU A 25 41.15 6.66 23.56
N LYS A 26 42.32 6.98 23.04
CA LYS A 26 42.51 7.73 21.80
C LYS A 26 42.33 6.76 20.63
N GLU A 27 41.25 6.89 19.87
CA GLU A 27 41.19 6.37 18.50
C GLU A 27 40.62 7.43 17.56
N LYS A 28 41.31 7.61 16.43
CA LYS A 28 41.02 8.58 15.38
C LYS A 28 39.86 8.07 14.53
N PRO A 29 38.85 8.89 14.16
CA PRO A 29 37.99 8.53 13.06
C PRO A 29 38.69 8.87 11.73
N LYS A 30 39.27 7.86 11.09
CA LYS A 30 39.40 7.84 9.62
C LYS A 30 38.11 7.24 9.05
N ASP A 31 37.71 7.73 7.88
CA ASP A 31 36.60 7.27 7.06
C ASP A 31 35.21 7.86 7.36
N LYS A 32 35.14 9.20 7.27
CA LYS A 32 33.93 9.90 6.82
C LYS A 32 34.16 10.48 5.43
N ALA A 33 33.94 9.69 4.38
CA ALA A 33 33.63 10.19 3.02
C ALA A 33 33.39 9.02 2.04
N HIS A 34 32.29 8.29 2.18
CA HIS A 34 31.88 7.31 1.16
C HIS A 34 30.43 7.47 0.68
N PHE A 35 29.72 8.52 1.14
CA PHE A 35 28.30 8.73 0.86
C PHE A 35 27.99 9.88 -0.11
N LEU A 36 29.00 10.50 -0.73
CA LEU A 36 28.79 11.55 -1.75
C LEU A 36 29.29 11.16 -3.16
N SER A 37 30.05 10.08 -3.33
CA SER A 37 30.64 9.73 -4.64
C SER A 37 29.65 9.14 -5.65
N SER A 38 28.57 8.50 -5.19
CA SER A 38 27.55 7.92 -6.07
C SER A 38 26.62 8.97 -6.70
N GLN A 39 26.51 10.15 -6.09
CA GLN A 39 25.75 11.28 -6.66
C GLN A 39 26.60 12.07 -7.67
N THR A 40 27.90 12.23 -7.43
CA THR A 40 28.80 12.91 -8.37
C THR A 40 28.98 12.12 -9.68
N GLN A 41 29.03 10.78 -9.60
CA GLN A 41 29.16 9.93 -10.79
C GLN A 41 27.98 10.08 -11.78
N ARG A 42 26.75 10.31 -11.29
CA ARG A 42 25.59 10.50 -12.18
C ARG A 42 25.65 11.83 -12.92
N VAL A 43 26.09 12.89 -12.25
CA VAL A 43 26.21 14.23 -12.84
C VAL A 43 27.31 14.25 -13.91
N GLU A 44 28.44 13.56 -13.68
CA GLU A 44 29.52 13.46 -14.68
C GLU A 44 29.08 12.65 -15.92
N LEU A 45 28.35 11.54 -15.73
CA LEU A 45 27.80 10.75 -16.84
C LEU A 45 26.75 11.51 -17.66
N GLU A 46 25.88 12.28 -17.03
CA GLU A 46 24.89 13.13 -17.72
C GLU A 46 25.56 14.28 -18.47
N THR A 47 26.57 14.91 -17.87
CA THR A 47 27.33 16.00 -18.50
C THR A 47 28.07 15.49 -19.75
N TRP A 48 28.68 14.31 -19.68
CA TRP A 48 29.38 13.72 -20.83
C TRP A 48 28.42 13.34 -21.97
N GLN A 49 27.24 12.78 -21.65
CA GLN A 49 26.23 12.44 -22.66
C GLN A 49 25.59 13.68 -23.31
N GLN A 50 25.43 14.77 -22.58
CA GLN A 50 24.89 16.02 -23.12
C GLN A 50 25.91 16.70 -24.05
N GLN A 51 27.19 16.65 -23.70
CA GLN A 51 28.28 17.18 -24.54
C GLN A 51 28.46 16.36 -25.83
N GLN A 52 28.32 15.04 -25.79
CA GLN A 52 28.32 14.20 -27.00
C GLN A 52 27.12 14.47 -27.91
N ARG A 53 25.92 14.69 -27.36
CA ARG A 53 24.74 15.07 -28.14
C ARG A 53 24.91 16.42 -28.83
N GLN A 54 25.50 17.41 -28.15
CA GLN A 54 25.80 18.69 -28.78
C GLN A 54 26.86 18.57 -29.87
N ALA A 55 27.90 17.75 -29.68
CA ALA A 55 28.92 17.51 -30.70
C ALA A 55 28.36 16.83 -31.96
N GLN A 56 27.43 15.88 -31.81
CA GLN A 56 26.73 15.24 -32.94
C GLN A 56 25.81 16.22 -33.68
N LEU A 57 25.08 17.08 -32.94
CA LEU A 57 24.22 18.10 -33.55
C LEU A 57 25.01 19.17 -34.33
N THR A 58 26.25 19.47 -33.94
CA THR A 58 27.14 20.37 -34.69
C THR A 58 27.86 19.71 -35.87
N ALA A 59 27.97 18.37 -35.89
CA ALA A 59 28.59 17.64 -37.00
C ALA A 59 27.62 17.43 -38.19
N ASP A 60 26.30 17.44 -37.93
CA ASP A 60 25.27 17.20 -38.95
C ASP A 60 24.82 18.48 -39.72
N LEU A 61 25.33 19.66 -39.34
CA LEU A 61 25.06 20.94 -40.00
C LEU A 61 26.13 21.35 -41.04
N GLY A 62 27.11 20.47 -41.31
CA GLY A 62 28.26 20.76 -42.19
C GLY A 62 28.32 20.00 -43.52
N SER A 63 27.27 19.28 -43.92
CA SER A 63 27.33 18.39 -45.10
C SER A 63 26.05 18.46 -45.95
N GLN A 64 25.87 19.55 -46.71
CA GLN A 64 24.95 19.55 -47.86
C GLN A 64 25.72 19.90 -49.14
N GLY A 65 25.97 18.87 -49.94
CA GLY A 65 26.43 18.96 -51.31
C GLY A 65 25.91 17.77 -52.12
N GLN A 66 24.84 18.04 -52.88
CA GLN A 66 24.42 17.34 -54.11
C GLN A 66 23.74 15.96 -54.06
N GLN A 67 22.48 15.98 -54.52
CA GLN A 67 21.93 15.28 -55.70
C GLN A 67 20.79 14.27 -55.51
N ASN A 68 19.72 14.58 -56.27
CA ASN A 68 18.77 13.73 -57.00
C ASN A 68 17.46 13.24 -56.34
N ALA A 69 16.37 13.68 -57.00
CA ALA A 69 14.99 13.19 -57.00
C ALA A 69 14.90 11.75 -57.63
N PRO A 70 13.76 11.02 -57.68
CA PRO A 70 12.38 11.53 -57.81
C PRO A 70 11.22 10.78 -57.09
N SER A 71 10.08 11.52 -57.04
CA SER A 71 8.66 11.11 -57.13
C SER A 71 8.08 9.99 -56.26
N ASP A 72 7.07 10.30 -55.44
CA ASP A 72 5.69 9.83 -55.72
C ASP A 72 4.58 10.60 -54.95
N LYS A 73 3.37 10.47 -55.50
CA LYS A 73 2.12 11.22 -55.32
C LYS A 73 1.39 10.98 -53.98
N GLN A 74 0.66 12.00 -53.48
CA GLN A 74 -0.83 12.06 -53.41
C GLN A 74 -1.32 13.14 -52.40
N GLN A 75 -1.95 14.18 -52.96
CA GLN A 75 -3.06 14.99 -52.43
C GLN A 75 -4.23 14.05 -52.05
N GLU A 76 -5.24 14.36 -51.23
CA GLU A 76 -5.86 15.56 -50.65
C GLU A 76 -6.91 14.99 -49.65
N ASP A 77 -7.17 15.62 -48.50
CA ASP A 77 -8.53 16.11 -48.22
C ASP A 77 -8.58 17.10 -47.04
N ARG A 78 -9.49 18.07 -47.18
CA ARG A 78 -9.70 19.28 -46.39
C ARG A 78 -10.98 19.16 -45.56
N GLY A 79 -11.05 19.94 -44.48
CA GLY A 79 -12.31 20.44 -43.88
C GLY A 79 -12.30 20.36 -42.36
N GLN A 80 -11.82 21.36 -41.61
CA GLN A 80 -12.42 22.68 -41.27
C GLN A 80 -13.48 22.65 -40.15
N GLN A 81 -13.37 23.70 -39.29
CA GLN A 81 -14.34 24.27 -38.33
C GLN A 81 -14.30 23.72 -36.88
N ALA A 82 -14.32 24.51 -35.81
CA ALA A 82 -14.45 25.97 -35.67
C ALA A 82 -13.89 26.44 -34.31
N GLN A 83 -13.61 27.75 -34.31
CA GLN A 83 -13.34 28.68 -33.22
C GLN A 83 -14.07 28.38 -31.90
N ASN A 84 -13.37 28.56 -30.78
CA ASN A 84 -13.94 29.21 -29.61
C ASN A 84 -12.89 30.17 -29.03
N ASP A 85 -13.28 31.43 -29.11
CA ASP A 85 -12.64 32.66 -28.68
C ASP A 85 -13.07 32.91 -27.23
N PHE A 86 -12.15 32.86 -26.27
CA PHE A 86 -12.39 33.31 -24.90
C PHE A 86 -11.11 33.86 -24.28
N GLY A 87 -11.02 35.19 -24.31
CA GLY A 87 -10.83 35.99 -23.10
C GLY A 87 -9.50 35.85 -22.40
N ASP A 88 -8.57 36.67 -22.85
CA ASP A 88 -7.34 37.08 -22.18
C ASP A 88 -7.61 37.57 -20.74
N PHE A 89 -7.06 36.86 -19.75
CA PHE A 89 -6.78 37.36 -18.41
C PHE A 89 -5.37 36.91 -18.02
N GLN A 90 -4.38 37.68 -18.49
CA GLN A 90 -3.02 37.65 -17.96
C GLN A 90 -3.01 38.27 -16.55
N VAL A 91 -2.78 37.42 -15.54
CA VAL A 91 -2.16 37.84 -14.28
C VAL A 91 -0.83 37.10 -14.21
N ASP A 92 0.22 37.81 -14.63
CA ASP A 92 1.62 37.39 -14.56
C ASP A 92 2.13 37.55 -13.12
N ASP A 93 1.81 36.60 -12.26
CA ASP A 93 2.57 36.35 -11.05
C ASP A 93 3.56 35.22 -11.34
N GLY A 94 4.81 35.60 -11.65
CA GLY A 94 5.93 34.75 -12.06
C GLY A 94 6.41 33.70 -11.05
N ARG A 95 5.50 33.02 -10.37
CA ARG A 95 5.75 31.82 -9.55
C ARG A 95 4.94 30.67 -10.11
N ARG A 96 5.40 30.13 -11.25
CA ARG A 96 4.96 28.79 -11.68
C ARG A 96 5.43 27.80 -10.61
N PRO A 97 4.54 27.07 -9.91
CA PRO A 97 4.97 25.92 -9.15
C PRO A 97 5.65 24.97 -10.14
N LEU A 98 6.89 24.60 -9.86
CA LEU A 98 7.62 23.58 -10.59
C LEU A 98 6.87 22.24 -10.43
N LEU A 99 5.88 22.02 -11.27
CA LEU A 99 5.27 20.71 -11.45
C LEU A 99 6.33 19.85 -12.15
N LEU A 100 7.05 19.06 -11.35
CA LEU A 100 7.90 18.01 -11.89
C LEU A 100 7.03 17.08 -12.75
N PRO A 101 7.37 16.84 -14.03
CA PRO A 101 6.70 15.83 -14.83
C PRO A 101 7.02 14.45 -14.21
N GLY A 102 6.02 13.80 -13.60
CA GLY A 102 6.16 12.42 -13.11
C GLY A 102 5.58 12.12 -11.72
N PHE A 103 5.11 13.11 -10.96
CA PHE A 103 4.45 12.87 -9.67
C PHE A 103 2.95 13.18 -9.73
N SER A 104 2.20 12.36 -10.45
CA SER A 104 0.78 12.19 -10.18
C SER A 104 0.64 11.31 -8.92
N SER A 105 0.32 11.92 -7.79
CA SER A 105 -0.01 11.23 -6.53
C SER A 105 -1.39 10.57 -6.61
N THR A 106 -1.61 9.71 -7.60
CA THR A 106 -2.80 8.87 -7.72
C THR A 106 -2.43 7.46 -7.26
N SER A 107 -2.16 7.30 -5.96
CA SER A 107 -2.14 5.97 -5.35
C SER A 107 -3.57 5.46 -5.26
N SER A 108 -4.15 5.09 -6.41
CA SER A 108 -5.42 4.38 -6.44
C SER A 108 -5.28 3.14 -5.56
N PRO A 109 -6.20 2.89 -4.64
CA PRO A 109 -6.15 1.69 -3.80
C PRO A 109 -6.05 0.45 -4.70
N PRO A 110 -5.34 -0.60 -4.26
CA PRO A 110 -5.16 -1.81 -5.05
C PRO A 110 -6.53 -2.35 -5.45
N LYS A 111 -6.81 -2.32 -6.76
CA LYS A 111 -8.09 -2.74 -7.30
C LYS A 111 -8.20 -4.25 -7.16
N ILE A 112 -9.28 -4.71 -6.53
CA ILE A 112 -9.55 -6.15 -6.44
C ILE A 112 -9.71 -6.71 -7.86
N PRO A 113 -8.96 -7.76 -8.23
CA PRO A 113 -9.11 -8.40 -9.53
C PRO A 113 -10.56 -8.86 -9.79
N GLN A 114 -11.05 -8.60 -11.00
CA GLN A 114 -12.44 -8.86 -11.37
C GLN A 114 -12.83 -10.34 -11.21
N TYR A 115 -11.91 -11.26 -11.53
CA TYR A 115 -12.15 -12.71 -11.38
C TYR A 115 -12.46 -13.15 -9.94
N ILE A 116 -12.06 -12.37 -8.93
CA ILE A 116 -12.40 -12.64 -7.52
C ILE A 116 -13.85 -12.21 -7.25
N GLN A 117 -14.24 -11.05 -7.79
CA GLN A 117 -15.60 -10.52 -7.64
C GLN A 117 -16.64 -11.41 -8.34
N GLU A 118 -16.28 -12.00 -9.48
CA GLU A 118 -17.15 -12.93 -10.23
C GLU A 118 -17.45 -14.23 -9.46
N LYS A 119 -16.59 -14.60 -8.50
CA LYS A 119 -16.76 -15.77 -7.63
C LYS A 119 -17.55 -15.47 -6.35
N MET A 120 -18.07 -14.25 -6.21
CA MET A 120 -18.89 -13.88 -5.06
C MET A 120 -20.36 -14.24 -5.30
N PRO A 121 -21.14 -14.52 -4.24
CA PRO A 121 -22.58 -14.59 -4.35
C PRO A 121 -23.16 -13.32 -4.97
N PRO A 122 -24.21 -13.40 -5.82
CA PRO A 122 -24.85 -12.22 -6.39
C PRO A 122 -25.23 -11.20 -5.31
N GLY A 123 -24.90 -9.92 -5.51
CA GLY A 123 -25.16 -8.85 -4.53
C GLY A 123 -24.05 -8.65 -3.49
N VAL A 124 -23.11 -9.59 -3.36
CA VAL A 124 -21.91 -9.41 -2.54
C VAL A 124 -20.80 -8.77 -3.38
N ARG A 125 -20.09 -7.80 -2.81
CA ARG A 125 -18.89 -7.21 -3.40
C ARG A 125 -17.80 -7.11 -2.35
N LEU A 126 -16.57 -7.45 -2.72
CA LEU A 126 -15.42 -7.10 -1.90
C LEU A 126 -15.13 -5.61 -2.03
N GLY A 127 -14.88 -4.96 -0.90
CA GLY A 127 -14.53 -3.56 -0.77
C GLY A 127 -13.03 -3.31 -0.83
N ASN A 128 -12.58 -2.20 -0.26
CA ASN A 128 -11.15 -1.89 -0.27
C ASN A 128 -10.39 -2.69 0.80
N VAL A 129 -9.09 -2.86 0.56
CA VAL A 129 -8.13 -3.28 1.58
C VAL A 129 -7.19 -2.10 1.83
N THR A 130 -7.20 -1.58 3.05
CA THR A 130 -6.47 -0.35 3.39
C THR A 130 -5.46 -0.63 4.50
N ALA A 131 -4.19 -0.26 4.29
CA ALA A 131 -3.19 -0.20 5.34
C ALA A 131 -3.40 1.09 6.15
N LEU A 132 -3.63 0.97 7.46
CA LEU A 132 -4.07 2.06 8.34
C LEU A 132 -2.93 2.83 9.00
N ASN A 133 -1.82 2.15 9.32
CA ASN A 133 -0.69 2.71 10.06
C ASN A 133 0.60 2.78 9.24
N THR A 134 0.51 2.71 7.91
CA THR A 134 1.67 2.66 7.02
C THR A 134 1.64 3.85 6.07
N ASP A 135 2.77 4.56 5.94
CA ASP A 135 2.91 5.56 4.89
C ASP A 135 2.83 4.87 3.51
N GLN A 136 1.74 5.13 2.81
CA GLN A 136 1.42 4.48 1.55
C GLN A 136 2.39 4.88 0.43
N HIS A 137 3.10 6.01 0.54
CA HIS A 137 4.10 6.44 -0.42
C HIS A 137 5.46 5.82 -0.12
N GLN A 138 5.92 5.88 1.14
CA GLN A 138 7.23 5.38 1.53
C GLN A 138 7.34 3.85 1.39
N TYR A 139 6.27 3.12 1.72
CA TYR A 139 6.28 1.65 1.74
C TYR A 139 5.38 1.02 0.68
N TYR A 140 5.02 1.78 -0.35
CA TYR A 140 4.13 1.36 -1.44
C TYR A 140 4.48 -0.01 -2.02
N SER A 141 5.73 -0.19 -2.44
CA SER A 141 6.17 -1.41 -3.13
C SER A 141 6.09 -2.65 -2.25
N PHE A 142 6.34 -2.50 -0.95
CA PHE A 142 6.19 -3.59 0.01
C PHE A 142 4.72 -3.94 0.24
N ASN A 143 3.88 -2.92 0.49
CA ASN A 143 2.44 -3.10 0.65
C ASN A 143 1.81 -3.76 -0.58
N GLN A 144 2.21 -3.38 -1.79
CA GLN A 144 1.71 -4.02 -3.00
C GLN A 144 2.08 -5.50 -3.10
N ARG A 145 3.31 -5.89 -2.72
CA ARG A 145 3.70 -7.32 -2.70
C ARG A 145 2.86 -8.11 -1.70
N LEU A 146 2.66 -7.56 -0.51
CA LEU A 146 1.83 -8.17 0.52
C LEU A 146 0.38 -8.31 0.04
N LEU A 147 -0.21 -7.23 -0.48
CA LEU A 147 -1.61 -7.20 -0.94
C LEU A 147 -1.84 -8.10 -2.16
N THR A 148 -0.88 -8.19 -3.08
CA THR A 148 -0.94 -9.10 -4.23
C THR A 148 -1.07 -10.57 -3.81
N ARG A 149 -0.41 -10.96 -2.70
CA ARG A 149 -0.52 -12.32 -2.14
C ARG A 149 -1.77 -12.50 -1.30
N PHE A 150 -2.13 -11.48 -0.53
CA PHE A 150 -3.26 -11.50 0.40
C PHE A 150 -4.63 -11.53 -0.29
N ILE A 151 -4.88 -10.63 -1.26
CA ILE A 151 -6.20 -10.40 -1.84
C ILE A 151 -6.84 -11.68 -2.43
N PRO A 152 -6.14 -12.53 -3.21
CA PRO A 152 -6.71 -13.77 -3.73
C PRO A 152 -7.14 -14.75 -2.62
N LEU A 153 -6.36 -14.86 -1.56
CA LEU A 153 -6.60 -15.77 -0.43
C LEU A 153 -7.77 -15.29 0.43
N TRP A 154 -7.83 -13.98 0.67
CA TRP A 154 -8.93 -13.35 1.38
C TRP A 154 -10.24 -13.48 0.60
N GLY A 155 -10.24 -13.15 -0.69
CA GLY A 155 -11.43 -13.27 -1.53
C GLY A 155 -11.98 -14.69 -1.61
N ALA A 156 -11.10 -15.69 -1.75
CA ALA A 156 -11.50 -17.10 -1.71
C ALA A 156 -12.10 -17.50 -0.36
N SER A 157 -11.53 -16.99 0.74
CA SER A 157 -12.03 -17.27 2.09
C SER A 157 -13.41 -16.66 2.34
N VAL A 158 -13.62 -15.39 1.94
CA VAL A 158 -14.91 -14.70 2.05
C VAL A 158 -15.97 -15.39 1.20
N SER A 159 -15.67 -15.69 -0.07
CA SER A 159 -16.60 -16.38 -0.98
C SER A 159 -17.07 -17.71 -0.38
N ARG A 160 -16.13 -18.53 0.11
CA ARG A 160 -16.44 -19.83 0.74
C ARG A 160 -17.35 -19.68 1.96
N VAL A 161 -17.00 -18.76 2.86
CA VAL A 161 -17.79 -18.48 4.08
C VAL A 161 -19.20 -18.06 3.73
N LEU A 162 -19.35 -17.15 2.78
CA LEU A 162 -20.66 -16.66 2.39
C LEU A 162 -21.49 -17.77 1.75
N TYR A 163 -20.95 -18.52 0.78
CA TYR A 163 -21.70 -19.64 0.19
C TYR A 163 -22.13 -20.69 1.21
N GLN A 164 -21.35 -20.94 2.26
CA GLN A 164 -21.75 -21.81 3.36
C GLN A 164 -22.89 -21.18 4.15
N TRP A 165 -22.75 -19.90 4.54
CA TRP A 165 -23.78 -19.19 5.30
C TRP A 165 -25.12 -19.07 4.56
N LEU A 166 -25.10 -18.85 3.23
CA LEU A 166 -26.30 -18.77 2.38
C LEU A 166 -27.10 -20.08 2.31
N GLN A 167 -26.53 -21.22 2.68
CA GLN A 167 -27.27 -22.49 2.68
C GLN A 167 -28.35 -22.48 3.76
N ASP A 168 -28.04 -21.87 4.90
CA ASP A 168 -28.90 -21.89 6.09
C ASP A 168 -29.59 -20.54 6.36
N ASN A 169 -29.12 -19.46 5.74
CA ASN A 169 -29.55 -18.11 6.05
C ASN A 169 -29.91 -17.31 4.79
N ASP A 170 -30.81 -16.33 4.97
CA ASP A 170 -31.14 -15.35 3.95
C ASP A 170 -30.39 -14.05 4.24
N PHE A 171 -29.90 -13.37 3.19
CA PHE A 171 -29.35 -12.05 3.35
C PHE A 171 -30.41 -11.02 3.79
N PRO A 172 -30.02 -9.98 4.54
CA PRO A 172 -30.93 -8.92 4.91
C PRO A 172 -31.46 -8.18 3.67
N PRO A 173 -32.70 -7.67 3.71
CA PRO A 173 -33.28 -6.93 2.58
C PRO A 173 -32.66 -5.53 2.38
N VAL A 174 -31.83 -5.09 3.32
CA VAL A 174 -31.12 -3.81 3.29
C VAL A 174 -29.64 -4.02 2.99
N SER A 175 -29.01 -3.01 2.39
CA SER A 175 -27.56 -3.01 2.21
C SER A 175 -26.85 -3.10 3.54
N LYS A 176 -25.71 -3.81 3.56
CA LYS A 176 -24.90 -3.98 4.75
C LYS A 176 -23.42 -3.92 4.38
N SER A 177 -22.61 -3.33 5.25
CA SER A 177 -21.16 -3.39 5.16
C SER A 177 -20.60 -4.12 6.37
N TRP A 178 -19.60 -4.95 6.13
CA TRP A 178 -18.81 -5.62 7.15
C TRP A 178 -17.38 -5.11 7.04
N VAL A 179 -16.90 -4.52 8.12
CA VAL A 179 -15.55 -3.94 8.22
C VAL A 179 -14.80 -4.65 9.32
N THR A 180 -13.68 -5.26 8.97
CA THR A 180 -12.81 -5.99 9.89
C THR A 180 -11.44 -5.32 9.88
N ASN A 181 -10.89 -5.07 11.08
CA ASN A 181 -9.54 -4.54 11.20
C ASN A 181 -8.64 -5.54 11.94
N VAL A 182 -7.47 -5.77 11.38
CA VAL A 182 -6.48 -6.73 11.87
C VAL A 182 -5.11 -6.09 11.94
N GLU A 183 -4.35 -6.46 12.97
CA GLU A 183 -2.93 -6.20 13.10
C GLU A 183 -2.18 -7.46 12.66
N VAL A 184 -1.22 -7.29 11.76
CA VAL A 184 -0.30 -8.33 11.28
C VAL A 184 1.07 -8.04 11.89
N ILE A 185 1.60 -9.00 12.63
CA ILE A 185 2.91 -8.92 13.27
C ILE A 185 3.88 -9.78 12.47
N MET A 186 5.00 -9.20 12.08
CA MET A 186 5.98 -9.82 11.19
C MET A 186 7.41 -9.58 11.71
N ASP A 187 8.35 -10.48 11.40
CA ASP A 187 9.77 -10.29 11.71
C ASP A 187 10.52 -9.48 10.64
N ASP A 188 11.80 -9.22 10.89
CA ASP A 188 12.70 -8.51 9.97
C ASP A 188 13.03 -9.28 8.68
N LYS A 189 12.66 -10.55 8.60
CA LYS A 189 12.81 -11.41 7.41
C LYS A 189 11.55 -11.43 6.56
N GLY A 190 10.42 -11.01 7.12
CA GLY A 190 9.14 -10.98 6.45
C GLY A 190 8.22 -12.16 6.78
N GLU A 191 8.55 -12.96 7.79
CA GLU A 191 7.69 -14.05 8.29
C GLU A 191 6.55 -13.47 9.13
N ILE A 192 5.31 -13.85 8.80
CA ILE A 192 4.12 -13.47 9.56
C ILE A 192 4.07 -14.33 10.82
N LEU A 193 4.29 -13.69 11.97
CA LEU A 193 4.33 -14.34 13.28
C LEU A 193 2.92 -14.49 13.86
N ASP A 194 2.12 -13.44 13.77
CA ASP A 194 0.77 -13.43 14.31
C ASP A 194 -0.16 -12.46 13.56
N VAL A 195 -1.46 -12.68 13.71
CA VAL A 195 -2.51 -11.83 13.14
C VAL A 195 -3.63 -11.69 14.16
N LYS A 196 -3.82 -10.47 14.67
CA LYS A 196 -4.76 -10.16 15.75
C LYS A 196 -5.88 -9.26 15.25
N PRO A 197 -7.16 -9.67 15.36
CA PRO A 197 -8.25 -8.74 15.11
C PRO A 197 -8.33 -7.71 16.25
N PHE A 198 -8.46 -6.44 15.90
CA PHE A 198 -8.70 -5.37 16.88
C PHE A 198 -10.02 -4.64 16.63
N ARG A 199 -10.67 -4.89 15.48
CA ARG A 199 -12.06 -4.49 15.22
C ARG A 199 -12.78 -5.59 14.44
N LEU A 200 -13.91 -6.02 14.96
CA LEU A 200 -14.77 -7.02 14.33
C LEU A 200 -15.94 -6.34 13.61
N SER A 201 -16.39 -6.95 12.51
CA SER A 201 -17.55 -6.51 11.73
C SER A 201 -18.89 -6.92 12.35
N GLY A 202 -18.85 -7.81 13.35
CA GLY A 202 -20.02 -8.44 13.93
C GLY A 202 -20.52 -9.65 13.13
N PHE A 203 -19.78 -10.06 12.09
CA PHE A 203 -20.00 -11.34 11.41
C PHE A 203 -18.70 -12.15 11.48
N TRP A 204 -18.64 -13.03 12.50
CA TRP A 204 -17.45 -13.79 12.87
C TRP A 204 -16.77 -14.51 11.69
N ASP A 205 -17.55 -15.17 10.84
CA ASP A 205 -16.96 -15.93 9.73
C ASP A 205 -16.29 -15.02 8.69
N ILE A 206 -16.80 -13.80 8.49
CA ILE A 206 -16.14 -12.78 7.67
C ILE A 206 -14.90 -12.25 8.39
N ASP A 207 -14.97 -12.04 9.70
CA ASP A 207 -13.86 -11.54 10.51
C ASP A 207 -12.66 -12.50 10.55
N GLU A 208 -12.91 -13.81 10.48
CA GLU A 208 -11.85 -14.82 10.37
C GLU A 208 -11.17 -14.86 9.00
N ALA A 209 -11.84 -14.42 7.94
CA ALA A 209 -11.32 -14.50 6.57
C ALA A 209 -9.98 -13.76 6.37
N PRO A 210 -9.80 -12.49 6.81
CA PRO A 210 -8.50 -11.82 6.70
C PRO A 210 -7.42 -12.51 7.55
N ILE A 211 -7.77 -13.02 8.74
CA ILE A 211 -6.83 -13.72 9.62
C ILE A 211 -6.28 -14.98 8.92
N LYS A 212 -7.16 -15.81 8.36
CA LYS A 212 -6.79 -17.01 7.61
C LYS A 212 -5.97 -16.67 6.37
N ALA A 213 -6.32 -15.59 5.67
CA ALA A 213 -5.60 -15.16 4.48
C ALA A 213 -4.18 -14.71 4.78
N PHE A 214 -3.97 -13.85 5.80
CA PHE A 214 -2.62 -13.45 6.21
C PHE A 214 -1.78 -14.63 6.70
N LYS A 215 -2.35 -15.51 7.54
CA LYS A 215 -1.65 -16.75 7.97
C LYS A 215 -1.26 -17.65 6.80
N SER A 216 -2.01 -17.61 5.69
CA SER A 216 -1.71 -18.38 4.48
C SER A 216 -0.63 -17.74 3.61
N VAL A 217 -0.41 -16.42 3.70
CA VAL A 217 0.70 -15.73 3.00
C VAL A 217 2.06 -16.22 3.51
N LYS A 218 2.16 -16.49 4.82
CA LYS A 218 3.36 -16.96 5.56
C LYS A 218 4.56 -16.01 5.52
N HIS A 219 5.05 -15.67 4.34
CA HIS A 219 6.28 -14.92 4.14
C HIS A 219 6.11 -13.82 3.07
N VAL A 220 6.65 -12.64 3.33
CA VAL A 220 6.72 -11.51 2.39
C VAL A 220 8.16 -11.03 2.25
N PRO A 221 8.78 -11.16 1.07
CA PRO A 221 10.20 -10.87 0.92
C PRO A 221 10.51 -9.38 1.02
N ASN A 222 11.71 -9.11 1.55
CA ASN A 222 12.33 -7.78 1.63
C ASN A 222 11.47 -6.75 2.36
N PRO A 223 11.18 -6.93 3.66
CA PRO A 223 10.58 -5.88 4.46
C PRO A 223 11.49 -4.63 4.51
N PRO A 224 10.94 -3.41 4.38
CA PRO A 224 11.70 -2.18 4.52
C PRO A 224 12.22 -2.02 5.96
N LYS A 225 13.52 -1.76 6.12
CA LYS A 225 14.14 -1.61 7.45
C LYS A 225 13.51 -0.50 8.29
N GLY A 226 12.94 0.53 7.66
CA GLY A 226 12.26 1.64 8.35
C GLY A 226 10.90 1.27 8.96
N MET A 227 10.37 0.08 8.67
CA MET A 227 9.13 -0.42 9.28
C MET A 227 9.38 -1.30 10.51
N ILE A 228 10.65 -1.63 10.78
CA ILE A 228 11.04 -2.45 11.91
C ILE A 228 11.07 -1.55 13.15
N ASP A 229 10.23 -1.84 14.12
CA ASP A 229 10.18 -1.14 15.40
C ASP A 229 11.40 -1.50 16.27
N GLU A 230 11.57 -0.79 17.39
CA GLU A 230 12.67 -1.02 18.34
C GLU A 230 12.71 -2.45 18.90
N ASN A 231 11.57 -3.12 18.92
CA ASN A 231 11.42 -4.51 19.36
C ASN A 231 11.86 -5.55 18.29
N GLY A 232 12.22 -5.10 17.09
CA GLY A 232 12.61 -5.98 15.98
C GLY A 232 11.44 -6.56 15.17
N TYR A 233 10.22 -6.11 15.42
CA TYR A 233 9.01 -6.55 14.71
C TYR A 233 8.44 -5.43 13.83
N ILE A 234 7.62 -5.84 12.87
CA ILE A 234 6.88 -4.96 11.99
C ILE A 234 5.39 -5.11 12.32
N HIS A 235 4.76 -4.00 12.69
CA HIS A 235 3.34 -3.94 13.03
C HIS A 235 2.55 -3.29 11.89
N LEU A 236 1.70 -4.06 11.23
CA LEU A 236 0.88 -3.60 10.10
C LEU A 236 -0.60 -3.69 10.42
N GLN A 237 -1.31 -2.57 10.32
CA GLN A 237 -2.75 -2.54 10.53
C GLN A 237 -3.48 -2.50 9.19
N PHE A 238 -4.41 -3.41 8.99
CA PHE A 238 -5.24 -3.49 7.80
C PHE A 238 -6.72 -3.38 8.14
N GLN A 239 -7.46 -2.74 7.25
CA GLN A 239 -8.92 -2.76 7.19
C GLN A 239 -9.34 -3.50 5.92
N THR A 240 -10.29 -4.42 6.07
CA THR A 240 -10.95 -5.10 4.95
C THR A 240 -12.44 -4.84 4.98
N GLU A 241 -13.03 -4.67 3.80
CA GLU A 241 -14.44 -4.34 3.65
C GLU A 241 -15.16 -5.37 2.79
N VAL A 242 -16.34 -5.78 3.20
CA VAL A 242 -17.26 -6.60 2.40
C VAL A 242 -18.61 -5.90 2.36
N TYR A 243 -19.18 -5.78 1.17
CA TYR A 243 -20.44 -5.12 0.94
C TYR A 243 -21.50 -6.10 0.48
N TRP A 244 -22.69 -5.97 1.05
CA TRP A 244 -23.91 -6.59 0.58
C TRP A 244 -24.83 -5.50 0.01
N VAL A 245 -25.23 -5.69 -1.24
CA VAL A 245 -26.19 -4.84 -1.95
C VAL A 245 -27.30 -5.75 -2.47
N PRO A 246 -28.51 -5.67 -1.89
CA PRO A 246 -29.67 -6.41 -2.38
C PRO A 246 -29.89 -6.16 -3.86
N GLN A 247 -30.06 -7.22 -4.64
CA GLN A 247 -30.40 -7.11 -6.05
C GLN A 247 -31.89 -7.35 -6.27
N PRO A 248 -32.58 -6.47 -7.02
CA PRO A 248 -33.99 -6.69 -7.35
C PRO A 248 -34.14 -8.00 -8.13
N GLY A 249 -35.11 -8.82 -7.74
CA GLY A 249 -35.41 -10.10 -8.39
C GLY A 249 -34.56 -11.29 -7.94
N ILE A 250 -33.48 -11.09 -7.18
CA ILE A 250 -32.70 -12.19 -6.60
C ILE A 250 -33.10 -12.35 -5.13
N ARG A 251 -33.90 -13.38 -4.84
CA ARG A 251 -34.16 -13.82 -3.47
C ARG A 251 -33.32 -15.05 -3.19
N PHE A 252 -32.37 -14.91 -2.27
CA PHE A 252 -31.76 -16.07 -1.65
C PHE A 252 -32.78 -16.61 -0.66
N GLN A 253 -33.32 -17.79 -0.96
CA GLN A 253 -34.05 -18.60 0.01
C GLN A 253 -33.08 -19.71 0.44
N GLY A 254 -32.52 -19.57 1.64
CA GLY A 254 -31.80 -20.63 2.32
C GLY A 254 -32.69 -21.86 2.40
N ASN A 255 -32.08 -23.04 2.29
CA ASN A 255 -32.79 -24.31 2.26
C ASN A 255 -33.23 -24.69 3.68
N ARG A 256 -34.20 -23.98 4.26
CA ARG A 256 -34.73 -24.22 5.62
C ARG A 256 -35.53 -25.54 5.74
N SER A 257 -35.37 -26.48 4.82
CA SER A 257 -36.21 -27.67 4.65
C SER A 257 -35.92 -28.80 5.65
N ARG A 258 -35.21 -28.56 6.75
CA ARG A 258 -34.70 -29.66 7.60
C ARG A 258 -34.90 -29.53 9.10
N GLN A 259 -35.92 -28.84 9.61
CA GLN A 259 -36.39 -29.09 11.00
C GLN A 259 -37.90 -28.91 11.14
N ARG A 260 -38.65 -29.90 10.66
CA ARG A 260 -39.95 -30.27 11.20
C ARG A 260 -39.96 -31.79 11.38
N SER A 261 -39.25 -32.26 12.39
CA SER A 261 -39.43 -33.60 12.94
C SER A 261 -40.07 -33.42 14.31
N ASN A 262 -41.21 -34.09 14.50
CA ASN A 262 -42.06 -34.10 15.70
C ASN A 262 -41.30 -34.32 17.01
#